data_AF-A0A9W8UQT5-F1
#
_entry.id   AF-A0A9W8UQT5-F1
#
_cell.length_a   1.000
_cell.length_b   1.000
_cell.length_c   1.000
_cell.angle_alpha   90.00
_cell.angle_beta   90.00
_cell.angle_gamma   90.00
#
_symmetry.space_group_name_H-M   'P 1'
#
loop_
_entity.id
_entity.type
_entity.pdbx_description
1 polymer ?
#
loop_
_entity_poly.entity_id
_entity_poly.type
_entity_poly.pdbx_seq_one_letter_code
_entity_poly.pdbx_strand_id
1 'polypeptide(L)'
;MDFYQLSLGLLVAVNTGLLWAQYRRKSGNGGFASDKNSMSSISSYNFHLTFFVPYAMAVAADWLQGPHIYAIYNAPVCWRFAGGVSTTLLFSVFEAWMISDFHERGLHIASVKPDVGAAVDVQEMGDAEGEKGAETASSTPLDGIFSTMTTLSCVVAIASGVAGDMLVTASGTRTWPFMAAMFCSIMAAAIVATCWRENYGSTSWGSSGHSPLPSTFRRFAFLRDPKILAIGLTTCVFEGTMYLFIFFWSAALKNAHDIVPNSVSNAELPFGLIFSSFMCTMLAGSAIFGCLRSCGSSSSDILLGVIVVVSCCLGLTVSVQDERLLFFAFCIIEGCIGVYFPAMASLKSQLVDDNIRGRVYSVLRAPLNVFVVVAHCLDEEGSLHRNNVFLTCAALLLVALLVAQRHFPK
;
A
#
# COMPACT_ATOMS: atom_id res chain seq x y z
N MET A 1 -20.32 8.93 23.56
CA MET A 1 -19.58 8.45 22.37
C MET A 1 -18.58 9.52 22.06
N ASP A 2 -17.31 9.20 22.26
CA ASP A 2 -16.23 10.13 21.97
C ASP A 2 -16.18 10.40 20.47
N PHE A 3 -15.84 11.63 20.09
CA PHE A 3 -15.82 12.11 18.70
C PHE A 3 -15.15 11.10 17.74
N TYR A 4 -14.02 10.53 18.15
CA TYR A 4 -13.27 9.55 17.36
C TYR A 4 -13.98 8.20 17.19
N GLN A 5 -14.70 7.71 18.22
CA GLN A 5 -15.45 6.46 18.13
C GLN A 5 -16.60 6.58 17.14
N LEU A 6 -17.31 7.72 17.16
CA LEU A 6 -18.39 7.98 16.22
C LEU A 6 -17.88 8.11 14.77
N SER A 7 -16.78 8.84 14.57
CA SER A 7 -16.13 8.95 13.26
C SER A 7 -15.68 7.59 12.73
N LEU A 8 -15.06 6.75 13.57
CA LEU A 8 -14.63 5.40 13.18
C LEU A 8 -15.84 4.52 12.80
N GLY A 9 -16.89 4.52 13.62
CA GLY A 9 -18.10 3.76 13.33
C GLY A 9 -18.74 4.13 11.98
N LEU A 10 -18.79 5.42 11.66
CA LEU A 10 -19.29 5.92 10.38
C LEU A 10 -18.39 5.46 9.22
N LEU A 11 -17.06 5.59 9.35
CA LEU A 11 -16.10 5.16 8.33
C LEU A 11 -16.15 3.65 8.06
N VAL A 12 -16.30 2.83 9.10
CA VAL A 12 -16.48 1.37 8.96
C VAL A 12 -17.79 1.05 8.24
N ALA A 13 -18.89 1.75 8.57
CA ALA A 13 -20.16 1.57 7.90
C ALA A 13 -20.08 1.94 6.39
N VAL A 14 -19.41 3.03 6.06
CA VAL A 14 -19.16 3.45 4.66
C VAL A 14 -18.36 2.39 3.91
N ASN A 15 -17.25 1.91 4.48
CA ASN A 15 -16.43 0.86 3.86
C ASN A 15 -17.20 -0.44 3.65
N THR A 16 -17.97 -0.86 4.66
CA THR A 16 -18.82 -2.06 4.57
C THR A 16 -19.86 -1.90 3.46
N GLY A 17 -20.48 -0.72 3.34
CA GLY A 17 -21.41 -0.39 2.26
C GLY A 17 -20.77 -0.41 0.88
N LEU A 18 -19.56 0.15 0.73
CA LEU A 18 -18.79 0.14 -0.52
C LEU A 18 -18.42 -1.28 -0.95
N LEU A 19 -17.88 -2.08 -0.02
CA LEU A 19 -17.52 -3.47 -0.28
C LEU A 19 -18.75 -4.30 -0.64
N TRP A 20 -19.86 -4.10 0.07
CA TRP A 20 -21.12 -4.79 -0.24
C TRP A 20 -21.66 -4.39 -1.62
N ALA A 21 -21.59 -3.11 -2.00
CA ALA A 21 -21.99 -2.65 -3.32
C ALA A 21 -21.11 -3.25 -4.43
N GLN A 22 -19.79 -3.35 -4.21
CA GLN A 22 -18.87 -4.01 -5.15
C GLN A 22 -19.16 -5.51 -5.27
N TYR A 23 -19.39 -6.19 -4.15
CA TYR A 23 -19.77 -7.61 -4.13
C TYR A 23 -21.07 -7.84 -4.91
N ARG A 24 -22.08 -7.00 -4.70
CA ARG A 24 -23.37 -7.10 -5.39
C ARG A 24 -23.25 -6.87 -6.90
N ARG A 25 -22.42 -5.92 -7.34
CA ARG A 25 -22.12 -5.70 -8.77
C ARG A 25 -21.48 -6.93 -9.42
N LYS A 26 -20.52 -7.56 -8.72
CA LYS A 26 -19.85 -8.78 -9.20
C LYS A 26 -20.81 -9.98 -9.26
N SER A 27 -21.69 -10.12 -8.27
CA SER A 27 -22.72 -11.17 -8.24
C SER A 27 -23.86 -10.95 -9.25
N GLY A 28 -24.13 -9.71 -9.68
CA GLY A 28 -25.14 -9.40 -10.70
C GLY A 28 -24.68 -9.68 -12.13
N ASN A 29 -23.36 -9.72 -12.37
CA ASN A 29 -22.77 -9.98 -13.70
C ASN A 29 -22.29 -11.44 -13.86
N GLY A 30 -22.36 -12.24 -12.81
CA GLY A 30 -22.03 -13.66 -12.79
C GLY A 30 -23.25 -14.49 -12.48
N GLY A 31 -23.96 -14.94 -13.52
CA GLY A 31 -24.94 -16.02 -13.39
C GLY A 31 -24.30 -17.23 -12.72
N PHE A 32 -25.10 -17.92 -11.91
CA PHE A 32 -24.72 -19.03 -11.02
C PHE A 32 -24.01 -20.17 -11.80
N ALA A 33 -22.70 -20.08 -11.95
CA ALA A 33 -21.86 -21.22 -12.31
C ALA A 33 -21.50 -21.96 -11.02
N SER A 34 -22.42 -22.83 -10.59
CA SER A 34 -22.09 -23.92 -9.68
C SER A 34 -21.26 -24.91 -10.48
N ASP A 35 -19.95 -25.03 -10.24
CA ASP A 35 -19.25 -26.25 -10.61
C ASP A 35 -18.03 -26.61 -9.75
N LYS A 36 -18.22 -27.74 -9.08
CA LYS A 36 -17.29 -28.78 -8.63
C LYS A 36 -15.82 -28.59 -9.02
N ASN A 37 -14.99 -28.28 -8.02
CA ASN A 37 -13.62 -28.81 -7.97
C ASN A 37 -13.08 -28.83 -6.53
N SER A 38 -13.57 -29.78 -5.72
CA SER A 38 -13.18 -29.94 -4.30
C SER A 38 -11.66 -30.05 -4.11
N MET A 39 -10.93 -30.68 -5.04
CA MET A 39 -9.47 -30.91 -4.90
C MET A 39 -8.63 -29.66 -5.21
N SER A 40 -9.00 -28.89 -6.24
CA SER A 40 -8.35 -27.60 -6.57
C SER A 40 -8.68 -26.53 -5.50
N SER A 41 -9.91 -26.54 -4.99
CA SER A 41 -10.31 -25.68 -3.87
C SER A 41 -9.52 -25.93 -2.59
N ILE A 42 -9.25 -27.21 -2.24
CA ILE A 42 -8.48 -27.56 -1.04
C ILE A 42 -7.00 -27.17 -1.17
N SER A 43 -6.37 -27.37 -2.34
CA SER A 43 -4.96 -26.97 -2.56
C SER A 43 -4.78 -25.46 -2.50
N SER A 44 -5.71 -24.70 -3.11
CA SER A 44 -5.75 -23.24 -3.00
C SER A 44 -6.06 -22.78 -1.57
N TYR A 45 -6.97 -23.43 -0.86
CA TYR A 45 -7.31 -23.10 0.54
C TYR A 45 -6.13 -23.31 1.50
N ASN A 46 -5.41 -24.42 1.35
CA ASN A 46 -4.20 -24.69 2.12
C ASN A 46 -3.09 -23.68 1.81
N PHE A 47 -2.93 -23.27 0.55
CA PHE A 47 -2.04 -22.15 0.18
C PHE A 47 -2.46 -20.85 0.88
N HIS A 48 -3.75 -20.52 0.83
CA HIS A 48 -4.26 -19.31 1.46
C HIS A 48 -4.00 -19.30 2.98
N LEU A 49 -4.26 -20.40 3.69
CA LEU A 49 -4.02 -20.45 5.14
C LEU A 49 -2.52 -20.48 5.49
N THR A 50 -1.70 -21.17 4.71
CA THR A 50 -0.25 -21.29 4.98
C THR A 50 0.48 -19.97 4.82
N PHE A 51 -0.02 -19.08 3.95
CA PHE A 51 0.59 -17.78 3.69
C PHE A 51 -0.09 -16.63 4.44
N PHE A 52 -1.41 -16.48 4.30
CA PHE A 52 -2.12 -15.30 4.80
C PHE A 52 -2.20 -15.25 6.32
N VAL A 53 -2.17 -16.40 7.02
CA VAL A 53 -2.18 -16.43 8.49
C VAL A 53 -0.87 -15.90 9.09
N PRO A 54 0.32 -16.43 8.77
CA PRO A 54 1.57 -15.86 9.29
C PRO A 54 1.81 -14.43 8.80
N TYR A 55 1.39 -14.10 7.57
CA TYR A 55 1.43 -12.73 7.06
C TYR A 55 0.53 -11.80 7.89
N ALA A 56 -0.73 -12.17 8.15
CA ALA A 56 -1.64 -11.37 8.97
C ALA A 56 -1.10 -11.18 10.39
N MET A 57 -0.45 -12.19 10.98
CA MET A 57 0.14 -12.06 12.31
C MET A 57 1.37 -11.14 12.34
N ALA A 58 2.23 -11.21 11.32
CA ALA A 58 3.36 -10.29 11.20
C ALA A 58 2.90 -8.85 10.96
N VAL A 59 1.88 -8.68 10.11
CA VAL A 59 1.24 -7.39 9.85
C VAL A 59 0.53 -6.85 11.11
N ALA A 60 -0.13 -7.71 11.88
CA ALA A 60 -0.75 -7.33 13.15
C ALA A 60 0.31 -6.84 14.15
N ALA A 61 1.45 -7.52 14.24
CA ALA A 61 2.55 -7.09 15.10
C ALA A 61 3.02 -5.68 14.75
N ASP A 62 3.17 -5.37 13.45
CA ASP A 62 3.63 -4.06 12.99
C ASP A 62 2.60 -2.95 13.25
N TRP A 63 1.32 -3.21 12.98
CA TRP A 63 0.26 -2.23 13.18
C TRP A 63 -0.15 -2.05 14.64
N LEU A 64 0.12 -3.02 15.51
CA LEU A 64 -0.16 -2.89 16.94
C LEU A 64 0.86 -1.96 17.62
N GLN A 65 2.11 -1.96 17.15
CA GLN A 65 3.15 -1.04 17.64
C GLN A 65 3.09 0.33 16.96
N GLY A 66 2.70 0.40 15.67
CA GLY A 66 2.75 1.60 14.83
C GLY A 66 2.23 2.88 15.47
N PRO A 67 0.98 2.93 15.97
CA PRO A 67 0.39 4.12 16.58
C PRO A 67 1.12 4.61 17.84
N HIS A 68 1.90 3.73 18.49
CA HIS A 68 2.56 3.98 19.76
C HIS A 68 4.08 4.15 19.62
N ILE A 69 4.64 3.99 18.41
CA ILE A 69 6.09 4.13 18.14
C ILE A 69 6.64 5.48 18.62
N TYR A 70 5.81 6.53 18.66
CA TYR A 70 6.26 7.83 19.14
C TYR A 70 6.73 7.83 20.59
N ALA A 71 6.23 6.91 21.41
CA ALA A 71 6.68 6.74 22.79
C ALA A 71 8.13 6.22 22.88
N ILE A 72 8.65 5.65 21.79
CA ILE A 72 10.00 5.05 21.69
C ILE A 72 10.98 6.03 21.00
N TYR A 73 10.57 7.22 20.57
CA TYR A 73 11.50 8.16 19.92
C TYR A 73 12.68 8.61 20.79
N ASN A 74 12.56 8.48 22.13
CA ASN A 74 13.67 8.68 23.07
C ASN A 74 14.68 7.53 23.11
N ALA A 75 14.46 6.44 22.37
CA ALA A 75 15.39 5.32 22.29
C ALA A 75 16.62 5.66 21.43
N PRO A 76 17.80 5.09 21.78
CA PRO A 76 19.01 5.24 20.98
C PRO A 76 18.80 4.95 19.48
N VAL A 77 19.44 5.75 18.62
CA VAL A 77 19.34 5.66 17.15
C VAL A 77 19.64 4.24 16.63
N CYS A 78 20.53 3.50 17.28
CA CYS A 78 20.86 2.13 16.91
C CYS A 78 19.65 1.17 16.96
N TRP A 79 18.75 1.34 17.94
CA TRP A 79 17.54 0.52 18.05
C TRP A 79 16.50 0.87 16.98
N ARG A 80 16.41 2.15 16.61
CA ARG A 80 15.54 2.61 15.52
C ARG A 80 16.01 2.05 14.18
N PHE A 81 17.32 2.09 13.92
CA PHE A 81 17.92 1.51 12.73
C PHE A 81 17.71 -0.01 12.67
N ALA A 82 17.99 -0.73 13.76
CA ALA A 82 17.80 -2.18 13.83
C ALA A 82 16.32 -2.57 13.62
N GLY A 83 15.39 -1.83 14.21
CA GLY A 83 13.95 -2.03 14.00
C GLY A 83 13.56 -1.86 12.53
N GLY A 84 13.99 -0.76 11.88
CA GLY A 84 13.70 -0.52 10.47
C GLY A 84 14.27 -1.58 9.52
N VAL A 85 15.50 -2.03 9.78
CA VAL A 85 16.13 -3.13 9.01
C VAL A 85 15.36 -4.43 9.22
N SER A 86 14.99 -4.76 10.46
CA SER A 86 14.23 -5.97 10.78
C SER A 86 12.88 -6.01 10.06
N THR A 87 12.11 -4.92 10.12
CA THR A 87 10.80 -4.83 9.44
C THR A 87 10.95 -4.95 7.92
N THR A 88 11.96 -4.30 7.33
CA THR A 88 12.23 -4.38 5.89
C THR A 88 12.56 -5.81 5.45
N LEU A 89 13.40 -6.51 6.22
CA LEU A 89 13.76 -7.89 5.94
C LEU A 89 12.55 -8.82 6.05
N LEU A 90 11.74 -8.65 7.10
CA LEU A 90 10.56 -9.46 7.33
C LEU A 90 9.61 -9.41 6.13
N PHE A 91 9.22 -8.21 5.69
CA PHE A 91 8.27 -8.08 4.57
C PHE A 91 8.87 -8.54 3.23
N SER A 92 10.16 -8.33 3.01
CA SER A 92 10.86 -8.82 1.80
C SER A 92 10.83 -10.35 1.70
N VAL A 93 10.94 -11.05 2.83
CA VAL A 93 10.88 -12.53 2.88
C VAL A 93 9.48 -13.03 2.54
N PHE A 94 8.42 -12.41 3.07
CA PHE A 94 7.04 -12.76 2.73
C PHE A 94 6.74 -12.55 1.24
N GLU A 95 7.18 -11.43 0.66
CA GLU A 95 7.02 -11.17 -0.77
C GLU A 95 7.76 -12.21 -1.63
N ALA A 96 9.03 -12.49 -1.31
CA ALA A 96 9.85 -13.44 -2.06
C ALA A 96 9.29 -14.87 -2.00
N TRP A 97 8.88 -15.32 -0.80
CA TRP A 97 8.30 -16.66 -0.64
C TRP A 97 7.00 -16.81 -1.43
N MET A 98 6.13 -15.79 -1.40
CA MET A 98 4.86 -15.81 -2.14
C MET A 98 5.06 -15.93 -3.65
N ILE A 99 6.00 -15.16 -4.21
CA ILE A 99 6.32 -15.21 -5.64
C ILE A 99 6.86 -16.59 -6.02
N SER A 100 7.76 -17.16 -5.20
CA SER A 100 8.34 -18.48 -5.47
C SER A 100 7.31 -19.60 -5.40
N ASP A 101 6.48 -19.63 -4.34
CA ASP A 101 5.45 -20.67 -4.18
C ASP A 101 4.34 -20.55 -5.26
N PHE A 102 4.00 -19.32 -5.68
CA PHE A 102 3.10 -19.09 -6.81
C PHE A 102 3.62 -19.71 -8.11
N HIS A 103 4.92 -19.57 -8.40
CA HIS A 103 5.56 -20.19 -9.57
C HIS A 103 5.69 -21.71 -9.44
N GLU A 104 6.07 -22.23 -8.27
CA GLU A 104 6.20 -23.68 -8.03
C GLU A 104 4.87 -24.43 -8.20
N ARG A 105 3.75 -23.81 -7.81
CA ARG A 105 2.42 -24.42 -7.97
C ARG A 105 1.85 -24.32 -9.38
N GLY A 106 2.56 -23.67 -10.31
CA GLY A 106 2.10 -23.52 -11.70
C GLY A 106 0.78 -22.76 -11.85
N LEU A 107 0.42 -21.91 -10.88
CA LEU A 107 -0.86 -21.18 -10.86
C LEU A 107 -0.98 -20.16 -12.01
N HIS A 108 0.13 -19.82 -12.66
CA HIS A 108 0.15 -19.06 -13.91
C HIS A 108 -0.49 -19.83 -15.08
N ILE A 109 -0.41 -21.17 -15.09
CA ILE A 109 -0.95 -22.02 -16.17
C ILE A 109 -2.44 -22.32 -15.93
N ALA A 110 -2.86 -22.46 -14.67
CA ALA A 110 -4.27 -22.70 -14.34
C ALA A 110 -5.20 -21.51 -14.68
N SER A 111 -4.66 -20.30 -14.81
CA SER A 111 -5.40 -19.10 -15.20
C SER A 111 -5.52 -18.91 -16.72
N VAL A 112 -4.68 -19.60 -17.50
CA VAL A 112 -4.79 -19.66 -18.97
C VAL A 112 -5.51 -20.95 -19.30
N LYS A 113 -6.83 -20.98 -19.16
CA LYS A 113 -7.62 -22.06 -19.74
C LYS A 113 -7.54 -21.92 -21.26
N PRO A 114 -7.03 -22.91 -22.01
CA PRO A 114 -7.22 -22.93 -23.44
C PRO A 114 -8.68 -23.35 -23.66
N ASP A 115 -9.53 -22.42 -24.11
CA ASP A 115 -10.80 -22.79 -24.73
C ASP A 115 -10.48 -23.52 -26.05
N VAL A 116 -10.14 -24.80 -25.96
CA VAL A 116 -10.05 -25.69 -27.12
C VAL A 116 -11.37 -26.45 -27.20
N GLY A 117 -12.17 -26.05 -28.18
CA GLY A 117 -13.44 -26.68 -28.48
C GLY A 117 -14.08 -26.22 -29.77
N ALA A 118 -13.33 -26.13 -30.88
CA ALA A 118 -13.87 -26.31 -32.23
C ALA A 118 -12.73 -26.34 -33.27
N ALA A 119 -12.44 -27.54 -33.79
CA ALA A 119 -11.86 -27.69 -35.11
C ALA A 119 -12.98 -27.48 -36.14
N VAL A 120 -12.90 -26.43 -36.96
CA VAL A 120 -13.63 -26.31 -38.24
C VAL A 120 -12.77 -25.51 -39.23
N ASP A 121 -12.82 -25.95 -40.48
CA ASP A 121 -11.92 -25.75 -41.60
C ASP A 121 -11.63 -24.32 -42.11
N VAL A 122 -10.54 -24.25 -42.87
CA VAL A 122 -10.07 -23.15 -43.72
C VAL A 122 -11.05 -22.88 -44.87
N GLN A 123 -11.47 -21.62 -45.05
CA GLN A 123 -11.88 -21.05 -46.35
C GLN A 123 -11.73 -19.51 -46.30
N GLU A 124 -11.09 -18.94 -47.34
CA GLU A 124 -10.77 -17.51 -47.50
C GLU A 124 -11.99 -16.56 -47.62
N MET A 125 -11.76 -15.28 -47.30
CA MET A 125 -12.02 -14.08 -48.13
C MET A 125 -12.71 -12.90 -47.39
N GLY A 126 -12.15 -11.69 -47.53
CA GLY A 126 -12.90 -10.42 -47.50
C GLY A 126 -12.52 -9.37 -46.45
N ASP A 127 -12.02 -8.22 -46.92
CA ASP A 127 -11.75 -6.98 -46.20
C ASP A 127 -12.98 -6.40 -45.46
N ALA A 128 -12.81 -5.92 -44.21
CA ALA A 128 -13.51 -4.74 -43.65
C ALA A 128 -13.11 -4.46 -42.18
N GLU A 129 -12.69 -3.20 -41.97
CA GLU A 129 -12.81 -2.32 -40.80
C GLU A 129 -13.32 -2.88 -39.45
N GLY A 130 -12.56 -2.60 -38.37
CA GLY A 130 -13.10 -2.53 -37.02
C GLY A 130 -12.20 -3.06 -35.90
N GLU A 131 -11.05 -2.42 -35.64
CA GLU A 131 -10.20 -2.78 -34.50
C GLU A 131 -10.73 -2.14 -33.19
N LYS A 132 -11.83 -2.67 -32.68
CA LYS A 132 -12.20 -2.57 -31.26
C LYS A 132 -11.47 -3.69 -30.51
N GLY A 133 -10.21 -3.45 -30.19
CA GLY A 133 -9.45 -4.27 -29.25
C GLY A 133 -10.08 -4.17 -27.86
N ALA A 134 -10.80 -5.21 -27.46
CA ALA A 134 -11.22 -5.42 -26.09
C ALA A 134 -9.96 -5.63 -25.22
N GLU A 135 -9.38 -4.53 -24.72
CA GLU A 135 -8.42 -4.52 -23.61
C GLU A 135 -9.14 -4.95 -22.32
N THR A 136 -9.50 -6.22 -22.25
CA THR A 136 -9.70 -6.90 -20.99
C THR A 136 -8.29 -7.17 -20.48
N ALA A 137 -7.72 -6.20 -19.78
CA ALA A 137 -6.42 -6.32 -19.12
C ALA A 137 -6.38 -7.69 -18.41
N SER A 138 -5.51 -8.57 -18.88
CA SER A 138 -5.19 -9.82 -18.22
C SER A 138 -4.48 -9.46 -16.92
N SER A 139 -5.24 -9.12 -15.88
CA SER A 139 -4.73 -9.06 -14.51
C SER A 139 -4.17 -10.44 -14.22
N THR A 140 -2.85 -10.55 -14.14
CA THR A 140 -2.23 -11.83 -13.80
C THR A 140 -2.76 -12.26 -12.43
N PRO A 141 -2.89 -13.56 -12.14
CA PRO A 141 -3.39 -14.03 -10.84
C PRO A 141 -2.57 -13.48 -9.66
N LEU A 142 -1.31 -13.11 -9.91
CA LEU A 142 -0.39 -12.46 -8.99
C LEU A 142 -0.87 -11.06 -8.57
N ASP A 143 -1.41 -10.24 -9.49
CA ASP A 143 -1.95 -8.90 -9.19
C ASP A 143 -3.14 -8.99 -8.22
N GLY A 144 -3.95 -10.04 -8.36
CA GLY A 144 -5.06 -10.35 -7.44
C GLY A 144 -4.58 -10.73 -6.03
N ILE A 145 -3.47 -11.46 -5.91
CA ILE A 145 -2.87 -11.84 -4.62
C ILE A 145 -2.29 -10.61 -3.91
N PHE A 146 -1.54 -9.76 -4.62
CA PHE A 146 -1.02 -8.50 -4.06
C PHE A 146 -2.15 -7.58 -3.57
N SER A 147 -3.22 -7.43 -4.35
CA SER A 147 -4.40 -6.65 -3.94
C SER A 147 -5.08 -7.23 -2.68
N THR A 148 -5.15 -8.56 -2.59
CA THR A 148 -5.68 -9.25 -1.40
C THR A 148 -4.78 -9.03 -0.17
N MET A 149 -3.46 -9.05 -0.34
CA MET A 149 -2.50 -8.77 0.74
C MET A 149 -2.63 -7.34 1.28
N THR A 150 -2.78 -6.35 0.40
CA THR A 150 -2.99 -4.95 0.80
C THR A 150 -4.31 -4.78 1.55
N THR A 151 -5.39 -5.36 1.02
CA THR A 151 -6.72 -5.31 1.66
C THR A 151 -6.69 -5.98 3.04
N LEU A 152 -6.08 -7.15 3.14
CA LEU A 152 -5.90 -7.86 4.40
C LEU A 152 -5.07 -7.04 5.38
N SER A 153 -4.01 -6.38 4.91
CA SER A 153 -3.20 -5.50 5.75
C SER A 153 -4.02 -4.36 6.33
N CYS A 154 -4.85 -3.68 5.52
CA CYS A 154 -5.74 -2.63 6.02
C CYS A 154 -6.75 -3.15 7.06
N VAL A 155 -7.36 -4.31 6.83
CA VAL A 155 -8.33 -4.91 7.77
C VAL A 155 -7.64 -5.27 9.10
N VAL A 156 -6.47 -5.89 9.03
CA VAL A 156 -5.66 -6.22 10.21
C VAL A 156 -5.20 -4.96 10.93
N ALA A 157 -4.83 -3.90 10.21
CA ALA A 157 -4.45 -2.62 10.78
C ALA A 157 -5.60 -1.96 11.56
N ILE A 158 -6.82 -1.98 11.00
CA ILE A 158 -8.03 -1.47 11.67
C ILE A 158 -8.28 -2.23 12.97
N ALA A 159 -8.24 -3.57 12.90
CA ALA A 159 -8.46 -4.43 14.07
C ALA A 159 -7.36 -4.24 15.14
N SER A 160 -6.10 -4.10 14.71
CA SER A 160 -4.96 -3.88 15.60
C SER A 160 -5.02 -2.51 16.25
N GLY A 161 -5.42 -1.46 15.55
CA GLY A 161 -5.60 -0.13 16.14
C GLY A 161 -6.67 -0.10 17.23
N VAL A 162 -7.82 -0.77 17.01
CA VAL A 162 -8.86 -0.90 18.03
C VAL A 162 -8.40 -1.77 19.21
N ALA A 163 -7.76 -2.90 18.93
CA ALA A 163 -7.22 -3.78 19.98
C ALA A 163 -6.14 -3.09 20.82
N GLY A 164 -5.24 -2.33 20.19
CA GLY A 164 -4.21 -1.53 20.85
C GLY A 164 -4.81 -0.49 21.79
N ASP A 165 -5.83 0.23 21.34
CA ASP A 165 -6.55 1.21 22.15
C ASP A 165 -7.24 0.56 23.38
N MET A 166 -7.88 -0.59 23.17
CA MET A 166 -8.48 -1.37 24.26
C MET A 166 -7.44 -1.85 25.27
N LEU A 167 -6.27 -2.30 24.81
CA LEU A 167 -5.18 -2.73 25.68
C LEU A 167 -4.62 -1.57 26.51
N VAL A 168 -4.43 -0.40 25.91
CA VAL A 168 -3.98 0.80 26.63
C VAL A 168 -5.02 1.25 27.65
N THR A 169 -6.30 1.25 27.28
CA THR A 169 -7.40 1.64 28.18
C THR A 169 -7.55 0.69 29.36
N ALA A 170 -7.41 -0.63 29.13
CA ALA A 170 -7.55 -1.64 30.18
C ALA A 170 -6.36 -1.68 31.14
N SER A 171 -5.15 -1.44 30.63
CA SER A 171 -3.90 -1.58 31.40
C SER A 171 -3.35 -0.26 31.96
N GLY A 172 -3.84 0.88 31.47
CA GLY A 172 -3.34 2.22 31.80
C GLY A 172 -1.90 2.49 31.33
N THR A 173 -1.28 1.59 30.55
CA THR A 173 0.12 1.69 30.14
C THR A 173 0.29 1.40 28.64
N ARG A 174 1.18 2.16 27.97
CA ARG A 174 1.44 2.05 26.52
C ARG A 174 2.37 0.90 26.13
N THR A 175 2.82 0.09 27.09
CA THR A 175 3.73 -1.04 26.86
C THR A 175 3.00 -2.29 26.37
N TRP A 176 1.70 -2.44 26.67
CA TRP A 176 0.91 -3.62 26.32
C TRP A 176 0.73 -3.86 24.82
N PRO A 177 0.52 -2.84 23.97
CA PRO A 177 0.54 -3.03 22.51
C PRO A 177 1.86 -3.64 22.00
N PHE A 178 3.00 -3.26 22.57
CA PHE A 178 4.31 -3.83 22.21
C PHE A 178 4.46 -5.29 22.68
N MET A 179 3.96 -5.61 23.87
CA MET A 179 3.94 -6.99 24.37
C MET A 179 3.07 -7.91 23.51
N ALA A 180 1.91 -7.42 23.09
CA ALA A 180 1.03 -8.14 22.19
C ALA A 180 1.63 -8.28 20.78
N ALA A 181 2.36 -7.27 20.29
CA ALA A 181 3.09 -7.34 19.02
C ALA A 181 4.20 -8.39 19.06
N MET A 182 4.92 -8.48 20.19
CA MET A 182 5.92 -9.52 20.43
C MET A 182 5.29 -10.91 20.39
N PHE A 183 4.13 -11.10 21.03
CA PHE A 183 3.40 -12.37 20.99
C PHE A 183 2.98 -12.74 19.56
N CYS A 184 2.41 -11.80 18.80
CA CYS A 184 2.05 -12.01 17.39
C CYS A 184 3.27 -12.40 16.54
N SER A 185 4.42 -11.76 16.78
CA SER A 185 5.67 -12.06 16.06
C SER A 185 6.22 -13.45 16.37
N ILE A 186 6.20 -13.87 17.64
CA ILE A 186 6.61 -15.22 18.05
C ILE A 186 5.70 -16.27 17.41
N MET A 187 4.39 -16.02 17.39
CA MET A 187 3.43 -16.94 16.79
C MET A 187 3.59 -17.01 15.27
N ALA A 188 3.82 -15.88 14.60
CA ALA A 188 4.15 -15.85 13.17
C ALA A 188 5.43 -16.65 12.87
N ALA A 189 6.48 -16.46 13.67
CA ALA A 189 7.73 -17.21 13.54
C ALA A 189 7.54 -18.72 13.76
N ALA A 190 6.75 -19.13 14.75
CA ALA A 190 6.43 -20.53 14.99
C ALA A 190 5.69 -21.15 13.81
N ILE A 191 4.67 -20.47 13.27
CA ILE A 191 3.91 -20.94 12.10
C ILE A 191 4.83 -21.06 10.90
N VAL A 192 5.64 -20.03 10.60
CA VAL A 192 6.61 -20.06 9.49
C VAL A 192 7.58 -21.23 9.65
N ALA A 193 8.16 -21.41 10.84
CA ALA A 193 9.12 -22.48 11.10
C ALA A 193 8.52 -23.89 10.95
N THR A 194 7.22 -24.06 11.20
CA THR A 194 6.56 -25.37 11.08
C THR A 194 5.90 -25.62 9.72
N CYS A 195 5.46 -24.56 9.03
CA CYS A 195 4.60 -24.68 7.85
C CYS A 195 5.31 -24.33 6.55
N TRP A 196 6.35 -23.49 6.58
CA TRP A 196 7.09 -23.14 5.37
C TRP A 196 8.18 -24.18 5.11
N ARG A 197 8.22 -24.69 3.88
CA ARG A 197 9.35 -25.49 3.40
C ARG A 197 10.49 -24.56 2.99
N GLU A 198 11.73 -24.93 3.31
CA GLU A 198 12.90 -24.19 2.83
C GLU A 198 12.93 -24.16 1.30
N ASN A 199 12.85 -22.96 0.73
CA ASN A 199 13.04 -22.73 -0.69
C ASN A 199 14.52 -22.40 -0.93
N TYR A 200 15.33 -23.44 -1.11
CA TYR A 200 16.70 -23.28 -1.61
C TYR A 200 16.58 -22.94 -3.09
N GLY A 201 16.66 -21.65 -3.43
CA GLY A 201 16.52 -21.15 -4.80
C GLY A 201 17.29 -22.00 -5.82
N SER A 202 16.78 -22.08 -7.04
CA SER A 202 17.30 -22.99 -8.05
C SER A 202 18.80 -22.80 -8.27
N THR A 203 19.59 -23.84 -7.99
CA THR A 203 21.04 -23.90 -8.25
C THR A 203 21.39 -23.93 -9.73
N SER A 204 20.40 -23.77 -10.61
CA SER A 204 20.58 -23.55 -12.04
C SER A 204 21.06 -22.11 -12.29
N TRP A 205 22.28 -21.81 -11.87
CA TRP A 205 23.15 -20.97 -12.69
C TRP A 205 23.43 -21.76 -13.97
N GLY A 206 22.46 -21.73 -14.89
CA GLY A 206 22.65 -22.15 -16.25
C GLY A 206 23.90 -21.44 -16.75
N SER A 207 24.92 -22.23 -17.06
CA SER A 207 26.16 -21.78 -17.68
C SER A 207 25.86 -21.35 -19.11
N SER A 208 25.09 -20.28 -19.27
CA SER A 208 24.83 -19.66 -20.57
C SER A 208 25.95 -18.66 -20.81
N GLY A 209 26.90 -19.07 -21.65
CA GLY A 209 27.95 -18.33 -22.34
C GLY A 209 28.17 -16.86 -21.99
N HIS A 210 29.43 -16.54 -21.71
CA HIS A 210 29.98 -15.17 -21.70
C HIS A 210 29.55 -14.38 -22.94
N SER A 211 28.42 -13.68 -22.85
CA SER A 211 28.21 -12.45 -23.59
C SER A 211 28.96 -11.35 -22.82
N PRO A 212 29.75 -10.50 -23.50
CA PRO A 212 30.53 -9.47 -22.83
C PRO A 212 29.57 -8.60 -22.01
N LEU A 213 29.87 -8.42 -20.71
CA LEU A 213 29.09 -7.56 -19.82
C LEU A 213 28.81 -6.25 -20.56
N PRO A 214 27.55 -5.92 -20.91
CA PRO A 214 27.26 -4.58 -21.39
C PRO A 214 27.66 -3.63 -20.27
N SER A 215 28.45 -2.62 -20.62
CA SER A 215 29.00 -1.64 -19.68
C SER A 215 27.91 -1.22 -18.69
N THR A 216 28.26 -1.11 -17.41
CA THR A 216 27.33 -0.81 -16.31
C THR A 216 26.41 0.38 -16.65
N PHE A 217 26.91 1.34 -17.44
CA PHE A 217 26.16 2.48 -17.99
C PHE A 217 25.04 2.12 -18.98
N ARG A 218 25.22 1.13 -19.87
CA ARG A 218 24.18 0.74 -20.84
C ARG A 218 22.99 0.06 -20.14
N ARG A 219 23.18 -0.47 -18.93
CA ARG A 219 22.11 -1.05 -18.11
C ARG A 219 21.14 -0.01 -17.55
N PHE A 220 21.57 1.24 -17.42
CA PHE A 220 20.76 2.37 -16.94
C PHE A 220 20.21 3.24 -18.09
N ALA A 221 20.35 2.81 -19.35
CA ALA A 221 19.88 3.58 -20.50
C ALA A 221 18.38 3.93 -20.43
N PHE A 222 17.57 3.11 -19.74
CA PHE A 222 16.15 3.38 -19.49
C PHE A 222 15.91 4.61 -18.59
N LEU A 223 16.87 5.02 -17.76
CA LEU A 223 16.77 6.24 -16.95
C LEU A 223 16.81 7.52 -17.80
N ARG A 224 17.09 7.41 -19.09
CA ARG A 224 17.02 8.54 -20.03
C ARG A 224 15.61 8.75 -20.59
N ASP A 225 14.69 7.82 -20.37
CA ASP A 225 13.30 7.99 -20.77
C ASP A 225 12.62 9.01 -19.84
N PRO A 226 12.13 10.15 -20.37
CA PRO A 226 11.47 11.17 -19.56
C PRO A 226 10.21 10.65 -18.85
N LYS A 227 9.54 9.63 -19.38
CA LYS A 227 8.37 9.01 -18.74
C LYS A 227 8.76 8.24 -17.49
N ILE A 228 9.84 7.46 -17.55
CA ILE A 228 10.34 6.68 -16.40
C ILE A 228 10.85 7.62 -15.31
N LEU A 229 11.54 8.70 -15.68
CA LEU A 229 11.96 9.73 -14.73
C LEU A 229 10.78 10.45 -14.08
N ALA A 230 9.73 10.79 -14.85
CA ALA A 230 8.52 11.42 -14.30
C ALA A 230 7.80 10.53 -13.29
N ILE A 231 7.66 9.23 -13.58
CA ILE A 231 7.09 8.25 -12.63
C ILE A 231 7.97 8.14 -11.40
N GLY A 232 9.30 8.06 -11.59
CA GLY A 232 10.26 7.95 -10.52
C GLY A 232 10.22 9.15 -9.56
N LEU A 233 10.22 10.36 -10.12
CA LEU A 233 10.09 11.60 -9.35
C LEU A 233 8.75 11.65 -8.61
N THR A 234 7.64 11.38 -9.31
CA THR A 234 6.30 11.39 -8.71
C THR A 234 6.17 10.37 -7.59
N THR A 235 6.73 9.17 -7.78
CA THR A 235 6.79 8.12 -6.75
C THR A 235 7.62 8.57 -5.55
N CYS A 236 8.83 9.07 -5.80
CA CYS A 236 9.75 9.52 -4.77
C CYS A 236 9.14 10.63 -3.90
N VAL A 237 8.54 11.65 -4.53
CA VAL A 237 7.97 12.79 -3.81
C VAL A 237 6.68 12.39 -3.08
N PHE A 238 5.79 11.63 -3.72
CA PHE A 238 4.51 11.25 -3.09
C PHE A 238 4.71 10.26 -1.94
N GLU A 239 5.41 9.15 -2.18
CA GLU A 239 5.68 8.17 -1.12
C GLU A 239 6.58 8.76 -0.03
N GLY A 240 7.54 9.63 -0.40
CA GLY A 240 8.34 10.39 0.56
C GLY A 240 7.48 11.29 1.46
N THR A 241 6.52 12.01 0.87
CA THR A 241 5.56 12.84 1.62
C THR A 241 4.68 12.00 2.54
N MET A 242 4.21 10.83 2.07
CA MET A 242 3.45 9.89 2.88
C MET A 242 4.23 9.42 4.11
N TYR A 243 5.51 9.05 3.95
CA TYR A 243 6.34 8.61 5.09
C TYR A 243 6.54 9.74 6.11
N LEU A 244 6.78 10.97 5.65
CA LEU A 244 6.89 12.13 6.55
C LEU A 244 5.57 12.41 7.27
N PHE A 245 4.45 12.28 6.57
CA PHE A 245 3.13 12.40 7.18
C PHE A 245 2.91 11.37 8.30
N ILE A 246 3.21 10.08 8.07
CA ILE A 246 3.12 9.00 9.07
C ILE A 246 4.01 9.31 10.30
N PHE A 247 5.12 10.00 10.11
CA PHE A 247 5.97 10.40 11.21
C PHE A 247 5.36 11.57 12.03
N PHE A 248 4.87 12.62 11.36
CA PHE A 248 4.47 13.87 12.03
C PHE A 248 3.00 13.94 12.47
N TRP A 249 2.08 13.10 11.99
CA TRP A 249 0.64 13.26 12.28
C TRP A 249 0.33 13.20 13.79
N SER A 250 0.99 12.31 14.54
CA SER A 250 0.76 12.12 15.97
C SER A 250 1.17 13.37 16.77
N ALA A 251 2.34 13.93 16.45
CA ALA A 251 2.82 15.18 17.02
C ALA A 251 1.98 16.40 16.58
N ALA A 252 1.46 16.39 15.35
CA ALA A 252 0.56 17.43 14.85
C ALA A 252 -0.75 17.48 15.63
N LEU A 253 -1.38 16.33 15.84
CA LEU A 253 -2.64 16.21 16.54
C LEU A 253 -2.47 16.51 18.04
N LYS A 254 -1.39 16.03 18.65
CA LYS A 254 -1.06 16.34 20.05
C LYS A 254 -0.87 17.84 20.28
N ASN A 255 -0.15 18.52 19.39
CA ASN A 255 0.03 19.96 19.52
C ASN A 255 -1.31 20.73 19.37
N ALA A 256 -2.21 20.29 18.48
CA ALA A 256 -3.52 20.91 18.34
C ALA A 256 -4.41 20.68 19.59
N HIS A 257 -4.32 19.50 20.19
CA HIS A 257 -5.00 19.15 21.43
C HIS A 257 -4.53 19.99 22.62
N ASP A 258 -3.21 20.16 22.76
CA ASP A 258 -2.60 20.92 23.86
C ASP A 258 -2.88 22.43 23.79
N ILE A 259 -3.25 22.97 22.60
CA ILE A 259 -3.57 24.39 22.41
C ILE A 259 -4.96 24.77 22.95
N VAL A 260 -5.92 23.83 23.01
CA VAL A 260 -7.30 24.11 23.43
C VAL A 260 -7.45 23.89 24.95
N PRO A 261 -7.54 24.94 25.79
CA PRO A 261 -7.43 24.80 27.26
C PRO A 261 -8.68 24.22 27.96
N ASN A 262 -9.74 23.88 27.20
CA ASN A 262 -11.07 23.54 27.74
C ASN A 262 -11.62 22.19 27.26
N SER A 263 -10.78 21.23 26.88
CA SER A 263 -11.26 19.85 26.72
C SER A 263 -11.59 19.30 28.11
N VAL A 264 -12.88 18.98 28.31
CA VAL A 264 -13.52 18.54 29.57
C VAL A 264 -13.00 17.16 30.06
N SER A 265 -11.89 16.68 29.52
CA SER A 265 -11.24 15.44 29.91
C SER A 265 -9.73 15.60 29.75
N ASN A 266 -8.98 15.52 30.86
CA ASN A 266 -7.53 15.22 30.88
C ASN A 266 -7.20 13.82 30.29
N ALA A 267 -8.03 13.33 29.37
CA ALA A 267 -7.91 12.04 28.74
C ALA A 267 -6.96 12.19 27.55
N GLU A 268 -5.91 11.40 27.53
CA GLU A 268 -4.97 11.35 26.42
C GLU A 268 -5.68 10.97 25.11
N LEU A 269 -5.15 11.46 23.98
CA LEU A 269 -5.68 11.17 22.64
C LEU A 269 -5.73 9.65 22.36
N PRO A 270 -6.86 9.11 21.85
CA PRO A 270 -6.98 7.70 21.50
C PRO A 270 -6.31 7.42 20.14
N PHE A 271 -4.98 7.36 20.14
CA PHE A 271 -4.17 7.18 18.93
C PHE A 271 -4.54 5.93 18.12
N GLY A 272 -4.96 4.85 18.80
CA GLY A 272 -5.38 3.62 18.13
C GLY A 272 -6.65 3.81 17.29
N LEU A 273 -7.66 4.51 17.81
CA LEU A 273 -8.91 4.80 17.09
C LEU A 273 -8.70 5.77 15.92
N ILE A 274 -7.83 6.77 16.09
CA ILE A 274 -7.44 7.70 15.03
C ILE A 274 -6.76 6.93 13.90
N PHE A 275 -5.79 6.09 14.24
CA PHE A 275 -5.09 5.26 13.27
C PHE A 275 -6.02 4.27 12.54
N SER A 276 -6.94 3.61 13.25
CA SER A 276 -7.96 2.77 12.62
C SER A 276 -8.86 3.55 11.66
N SER A 277 -9.12 4.83 11.95
CA SER A 277 -9.90 5.71 11.06
C SER A 277 -9.14 6.01 9.76
N PHE A 278 -7.83 6.26 9.84
CA PHE A 278 -6.96 6.43 8.68
C PHE A 278 -6.91 5.19 7.80
N MET A 279 -6.79 4.00 8.40
CA MET A 279 -6.81 2.75 7.64
C MET A 279 -8.17 2.48 7.00
N CYS A 280 -9.27 2.90 7.63
CA CYS A 280 -10.60 2.86 7.02
C CYS A 280 -10.71 3.82 5.82
N THR A 281 -10.20 5.05 5.92
CA THR A 281 -10.26 5.99 4.78
C THR A 281 -9.36 5.54 3.64
N MET A 282 -8.18 5.00 3.93
CA MET A 282 -7.30 4.38 2.94
C MET A 282 -8.01 3.24 2.19
N LEU A 283 -8.68 2.33 2.92
CA LEU A 283 -9.47 1.26 2.30
C LEU A 283 -10.59 1.82 1.40
N ALA A 284 -11.31 2.84 1.86
CA ALA A 284 -12.35 3.52 1.07
C ALA A 284 -11.77 4.18 -0.19
N GLY A 285 -10.58 4.78 -0.10
CA GLY A 285 -9.84 5.35 -1.22
C GLY A 285 -9.59 4.34 -2.34
N SER A 286 -9.14 3.13 -1.98
CA SER A 286 -8.92 2.06 -2.97
C SER A 286 -10.21 1.67 -3.71
N ALA A 287 -11.35 1.66 -3.00
CA ALA A 287 -12.65 1.38 -3.60
C ALA A 287 -13.14 2.53 -4.49
N ILE A 288 -12.86 3.78 -4.12
CA ILE A 288 -13.13 4.98 -4.92
C ILE A 288 -12.36 4.92 -6.25
N PHE A 289 -11.09 4.50 -6.23
CA PHE A 289 -10.30 4.31 -7.46
C PHE A 289 -10.99 3.36 -8.45
N GLY A 290 -11.45 2.19 -7.97
CA GLY A 290 -12.17 1.24 -8.81
C GLY A 290 -13.45 1.81 -9.41
N CYS A 291 -14.15 2.66 -8.65
CA CYS A 291 -15.33 3.38 -9.14
C CYS A 291 -14.96 4.42 -10.23
N LEU A 292 -13.94 5.25 -9.99
CA LEU A 292 -13.47 6.26 -10.93
C LEU A 292 -13.00 5.65 -12.26
N ARG A 293 -12.28 4.51 -12.19
CA ARG A 293 -11.90 3.75 -13.39
C ARG A 293 -13.12 3.20 -14.13
N SER A 294 -14.14 2.73 -13.42
CA SER A 294 -15.40 2.26 -14.02
C SER A 294 -16.20 3.39 -14.69
N CYS A 295 -16.03 4.62 -14.22
CA CYS A 295 -16.61 5.83 -14.83
C CYS A 295 -15.82 6.33 -16.05
N GLY A 296 -14.73 5.65 -16.44
CA GLY A 296 -13.95 5.98 -17.64
C GLY A 296 -12.78 6.94 -17.40
N SER A 297 -12.48 7.34 -16.16
CA SER A 297 -11.29 8.16 -15.88
C SER A 297 -10.01 7.37 -16.12
N SER A 298 -8.99 8.03 -16.70
CA SER A 298 -7.66 7.46 -16.87
C SER A 298 -6.92 7.36 -15.53
N SER A 299 -6.04 6.36 -15.37
CA SER A 299 -5.23 6.20 -14.15
C SER A 299 -4.30 7.39 -13.92
N SER A 300 -3.83 8.04 -15.00
CA SER A 300 -3.01 9.25 -14.94
C SER A 300 -3.79 10.44 -14.38
N ASP A 301 -5.00 10.70 -14.89
CA ASP A 301 -5.86 11.80 -14.42
C ASP A 301 -6.22 11.68 -12.95
N ILE A 302 -6.57 10.46 -12.52
CA ILE A 302 -6.87 10.18 -11.11
C ILE A 302 -5.66 10.48 -10.23
N LEU A 303 -4.46 10.02 -10.64
CA LEU A 303 -3.22 10.25 -9.91
C LEU A 303 -2.88 11.74 -9.81
N LEU A 304 -3.02 12.49 -10.90
CA LEU A 304 -2.80 13.94 -10.93
C LEU A 304 -3.78 14.66 -10.00
N GLY A 305 -5.06 14.28 -10.02
CA GLY A 305 -6.07 14.83 -9.11
C GLY A 305 -5.73 14.57 -7.64
N VAL A 306 -5.29 13.35 -7.31
CA VAL A 306 -4.86 12.97 -5.97
C VAL A 306 -3.70 13.84 -5.48
N ILE A 307 -2.67 14.07 -6.31
CA ILE A 307 -1.52 14.91 -5.94
C ILE A 307 -1.96 16.34 -5.59
N VAL A 308 -2.90 16.91 -6.35
CA VAL A 308 -3.45 18.25 -6.06
C VAL A 308 -4.19 18.28 -4.72
N VAL A 309 -5.04 17.28 -4.46
CA VAL A 309 -5.81 17.22 -3.21
C VAL A 309 -4.89 17.07 -2.00
N VAL A 310 -3.87 16.21 -2.09
CA VAL A 310 -2.89 16.03 -1.00
C VAL A 310 -2.09 17.31 -0.77
N SER A 311 -1.61 17.97 -1.83
CA SER A 311 -0.89 19.24 -1.71
C SER A 311 -1.74 20.33 -1.04
N CYS A 312 -3.03 20.41 -1.38
CA CYS A 312 -3.95 21.36 -0.78
C CYS A 312 -4.21 21.03 0.70
N CYS A 313 -4.44 19.76 1.02
CA CYS A 313 -4.63 19.32 2.41
C CYS A 313 -3.40 19.60 3.28
N LEU A 314 -2.19 19.35 2.78
CA LEU A 314 -0.97 19.67 3.53
C LEU A 314 -0.85 21.17 3.81
N GLY A 315 -1.16 22.02 2.84
CA GLY A 315 -1.23 23.48 3.08
C GLY A 315 -2.29 23.87 4.11
N LEU A 316 -3.46 23.23 4.06
CA LEU A 316 -4.54 23.44 5.03
C LEU A 316 -4.13 23.03 6.45
N THR A 317 -3.43 21.91 6.61
CA THR A 317 -3.00 21.39 7.93
C THR A 317 -2.07 22.33 8.68
N VAL A 318 -1.37 23.23 7.96
CA VAL A 318 -0.51 24.26 8.55
C VAL A 318 -1.31 25.44 9.09
N SER A 319 -2.46 25.73 8.49
CA SER A 319 -3.32 26.86 8.86
C SER A 319 -4.35 26.50 9.93
N VAL A 320 -4.76 25.24 9.99
CA VAL A 320 -5.78 24.75 10.91
C VAL A 320 -5.17 24.43 12.28
N GLN A 321 -5.73 25.04 13.33
CA GLN A 321 -5.35 24.77 14.72
C GLN A 321 -6.40 23.92 15.47
N ASP A 322 -7.56 23.70 14.85
CA ASP A 322 -8.62 22.88 15.42
C ASP A 322 -8.34 21.38 15.24
N GLU A 323 -8.37 20.62 16.33
CA GLU A 323 -8.10 19.18 16.38
C GLU A 323 -9.00 18.38 15.43
N ARG A 324 -10.30 18.73 15.35
CA ARG A 324 -11.29 17.96 14.59
C ARG A 324 -11.11 18.19 13.09
N LEU A 325 -10.93 19.45 12.70
CA LEU A 325 -10.64 19.80 11.31
C LEU A 325 -9.30 19.21 10.85
N LEU A 326 -8.29 19.21 11.72
CA LEU A 326 -6.99 18.59 11.44
C LEU A 326 -7.12 17.07 11.26
N PHE A 327 -7.90 16.40 12.10
CA PHE A 327 -8.22 14.98 11.96
C PHE A 327 -8.89 14.67 10.61
N PHE A 328 -9.88 15.46 10.18
CA PHE A 328 -10.53 15.24 8.88
C PHE A 328 -9.59 15.53 7.70
N ALA A 329 -8.72 16.54 7.79
CA ALA A 329 -7.71 16.79 6.78
C ALA A 329 -6.75 15.59 6.60
N PHE A 330 -6.32 14.99 7.72
CA PHE A 330 -5.51 13.76 7.72
C PHE A 330 -6.27 12.56 7.15
N CYS A 331 -7.55 12.41 7.47
CA CYS A 331 -8.41 11.39 6.88
C CYS A 331 -8.50 11.51 5.35
N ILE A 332 -8.57 12.74 4.81
CA ILE A 332 -8.57 12.98 3.36
C ILE A 332 -7.22 12.61 2.74
N ILE A 333 -6.10 12.99 3.37
CA ILE A 333 -4.76 12.58 2.91
C ILE A 333 -4.65 11.06 2.83
N GLU A 334 -5.12 10.34 3.85
CA GLU A 334 -5.09 8.87 3.88
C GLU A 334 -6.03 8.23 2.86
N GLY A 335 -7.21 8.81 2.64
CA GLY A 335 -8.08 8.40 1.54
C GLY A 335 -7.41 8.59 0.17
N CYS A 336 -6.71 9.70 -0.02
CA CYS A 336 -5.92 9.98 -1.22
C CYS A 336 -4.78 8.98 -1.42
N ILE A 337 -4.07 8.59 -0.34
CA ILE A 337 -3.05 7.53 -0.37
C ILE A 337 -3.69 6.19 -0.80
N GLY A 338 -4.90 5.90 -0.32
CA GLY A 338 -5.67 4.73 -0.75
C GLY A 338 -6.00 4.69 -2.25
N VAL A 339 -6.32 5.85 -2.84
CA VAL A 339 -6.53 5.99 -4.30
C VAL A 339 -5.20 5.89 -5.07
N TYR A 340 -4.11 6.42 -4.49
CA TYR A 340 -2.79 6.49 -5.11
C TYR A 340 -2.21 5.11 -5.42
N PHE A 341 -2.25 4.16 -4.49
CA PHE A 341 -1.61 2.84 -4.67
C PHE A 341 -2.06 2.11 -5.95
N PRO A 342 -3.37 1.89 -6.18
CA PRO A 342 -3.82 1.20 -7.40
C PRO A 342 -3.63 2.07 -8.66
N ALA A 343 -3.76 3.40 -8.56
CA ALA A 343 -3.52 4.31 -9.69
C ALA A 343 -2.05 4.27 -10.16
N MET A 344 -1.11 4.33 -9.21
CA MET A 344 0.31 4.27 -9.48
C MET A 344 0.74 2.88 -9.97
N ALA A 345 0.19 1.80 -9.42
CA ALA A 345 0.43 0.45 -9.92
C ALA A 345 0.01 0.29 -11.39
N SER A 346 -1.21 0.75 -11.73
CA SER A 346 -1.70 0.74 -13.11
C SER A 346 -0.86 1.60 -14.05
N LEU A 347 -0.37 2.75 -13.60
CA LEU A 347 0.44 3.63 -14.43
C LEU A 347 1.86 3.06 -14.63
N LYS A 348 2.46 2.50 -13.57
CA LYS A 348 3.76 1.82 -13.63
C LYS A 348 3.73 0.59 -14.53
N SER A 349 2.60 -0.12 -14.64
CA SER A 349 2.49 -1.28 -15.54
C SER A 349 2.34 -0.88 -17.02
N GLN A 350 1.72 0.28 -17.31
CA GLN A 350 1.56 0.79 -18.68
C GLN A 350 2.83 1.43 -19.23
N LEU A 351 3.62 2.07 -18.37
CA LEU A 351 4.78 2.86 -18.78
C LEU A 351 6.13 2.15 -18.64
N VAL A 352 6.15 0.98 -18.01
CA VAL A 352 7.39 0.22 -17.80
C VAL A 352 7.26 -1.17 -18.41
N ASP A 353 8.07 -1.46 -19.41
CA ASP A 353 8.09 -2.77 -20.07
C ASP A 353 8.36 -3.91 -19.07
N ASP A 354 7.65 -5.02 -19.22
CA ASP A 354 7.74 -6.19 -18.33
C ASP A 354 9.17 -6.72 -18.20
N ASN A 355 9.95 -6.66 -19.29
CA ASN A 355 11.34 -7.12 -19.34
C ASN A 355 12.30 -6.29 -18.46
N ILE A 356 11.95 -5.06 -18.12
CA ILE A 356 12.82 -4.14 -17.36
C ILE A 356 12.24 -3.74 -16.01
N ARG A 357 10.99 -4.11 -15.74
CA ARG A 357 10.16 -3.70 -14.60
C ARG A 357 10.85 -3.86 -13.24
N GLY A 358 11.38 -5.04 -12.94
CA GLY A 358 12.08 -5.30 -11.66
C GLY A 358 13.32 -4.42 -11.46
N ARG A 359 14.04 -4.10 -12.54
CA ARG A 359 15.22 -3.22 -12.49
C ARG A 359 14.82 -1.77 -12.27
N VAL A 360 13.81 -1.31 -12.99
CA VAL A 360 13.25 0.04 -12.83
C VAL A 360 12.78 0.22 -11.40
N TYR A 361 11.96 -0.69 -10.87
CA TYR A 361 11.39 -0.56 -9.52
C TYR A 361 12.47 -0.58 -8.42
N SER A 362 13.51 -1.41 -8.58
CA SER A 362 14.64 -1.45 -7.63
C SER A 362 15.42 -0.13 -7.64
N VAL A 363 15.66 0.45 -8.82
CA VAL A 363 16.39 1.72 -8.96
C VAL A 363 15.55 2.90 -8.47
N LEU A 364 14.22 2.88 -8.72
CA LEU A 364 13.30 3.94 -8.27
C LEU A 364 13.15 4.00 -6.75
N ARG A 365 13.48 2.92 -6.03
CA ARG A 365 13.41 2.86 -4.56
C ARG A 365 14.60 3.55 -3.87
N ALA A 366 15.75 3.66 -4.54
CA ALA A 366 16.94 4.28 -3.96
C ALA A 366 16.77 5.80 -3.72
N PRO A 367 16.26 6.62 -4.66
CA PRO A 367 15.97 8.03 -4.41
C PRO A 367 14.96 8.25 -3.28
N LEU A 368 13.92 7.41 -3.22
CA LEU A 368 12.91 7.45 -2.17
C LEU A 368 13.54 7.25 -0.78
N ASN A 369 14.36 6.22 -0.62
CA ASN A 369 15.01 5.93 0.65
C ASN A 369 15.99 7.05 1.05
N VAL A 370 16.72 7.62 0.10
CA VAL A 370 17.59 8.79 0.37
C VAL A 370 16.76 10.00 0.79
N PHE A 371 15.66 10.29 0.11
CA PHE A 371 14.76 11.40 0.45
C PHE A 371 14.24 11.27 1.89
N VAL A 372 13.74 10.08 2.25
CA VAL A 372 13.22 9.82 3.60
C VAL A 372 14.34 9.96 4.64
N VAL A 373 15.52 9.38 4.40
CA VAL A 373 16.65 9.50 5.34
C VAL A 373 17.08 10.96 5.52
N VAL A 374 17.20 11.72 4.44
CA VAL A 374 17.58 13.13 4.51
C VAL A 374 16.53 13.94 5.28
N ALA A 375 15.25 13.75 4.96
CA ALA A 375 14.18 14.45 5.64
C ALA A 375 14.12 14.09 7.15
N HIS A 376 14.43 12.84 7.50
CA HIS A 376 14.50 12.38 8.89
C HIS A 376 15.75 12.86 9.63
N CYS A 377 16.88 13.00 8.93
CA CYS A 377 18.12 13.53 9.50
C CYS A 377 18.08 15.04 9.74
N LEU A 378 17.21 15.75 9.03
CA LEU A 378 17.00 17.20 9.18
C LEU A 378 15.88 17.52 10.18
N ASP A 379 15.30 16.50 10.82
CA ASP A 379 14.20 16.67 11.75
C ASP A 379 14.65 17.41 13.01
N GLU A 380 13.96 18.51 13.30
CA GLU A 380 14.14 19.30 14.52
C GLU A 380 12.81 19.37 15.29
N GLU A 381 12.87 19.28 16.61
CA GLU A 381 11.69 19.36 17.46
C GLU A 381 11.07 20.77 17.39
N GLY A 382 9.87 20.88 16.81
CA GLY A 382 9.12 22.14 16.81
C GLY A 382 7.93 22.17 15.86
N SER A 383 6.88 22.93 16.25
CA SER A 383 5.72 23.17 15.39
C SER A 383 6.06 23.94 14.12
N LEU A 384 7.06 24.82 14.17
CA LEU A 384 7.57 25.58 13.03
C LEU A 384 8.26 24.66 12.01
N HIS A 385 9.14 23.77 12.48
CA HIS A 385 9.82 22.79 11.64
C HIS A 385 8.81 21.90 10.91
N ARG A 386 7.87 21.29 11.63
CA ARG A 386 6.78 20.49 11.05
C ARG A 386 6.01 21.26 9.97
N ASN A 387 5.63 22.50 10.25
CA ASN A 387 4.88 23.32 9.29
C ASN A 387 5.71 23.58 8.02
N ASN A 388 7.01 23.82 8.15
CA ASN A 388 7.92 23.94 7.00
C ASN A 388 8.03 22.61 6.22
N VAL A 389 8.08 21.47 6.90
CA VAL A 389 8.09 20.15 6.25
C VAL A 389 6.80 19.92 5.44
N PHE A 390 5.62 20.22 6.00
CA PHE A 390 4.36 20.08 5.27
C PHE A 390 4.26 21.03 4.07
N LEU A 391 4.71 22.29 4.20
CA LEU A 391 4.74 23.25 3.09
C LEU A 391 5.74 22.85 1.99
N THR A 392 6.93 22.37 2.36
CA THR A 392 7.92 21.91 1.39
C THR A 392 7.45 20.67 0.66
N CYS A 393 6.81 19.71 1.35
CA CYS A 393 6.19 18.56 0.71
C CYS A 393 5.06 18.97 -0.24
N ALA A 394 4.20 19.91 0.16
CA ALA A 394 3.15 20.45 -0.72
C ALA A 394 3.75 21.09 -1.98
N ALA A 395 4.79 21.91 -1.84
CA ALA A 395 5.47 22.54 -2.98
C ALA A 395 6.13 21.50 -3.90
N LEU A 396 6.82 20.49 -3.35
CA LEU A 396 7.44 19.42 -4.12
C LEU A 396 6.39 18.58 -4.87
N LEU A 397 5.23 18.31 -4.26
CA LEU A 397 4.11 17.63 -4.92
C LEU A 397 3.59 18.40 -6.12
N LEU A 398 3.48 19.74 -6.03
CA LEU A 398 3.09 20.57 -7.17
C LEU A 398 4.14 20.57 -8.28
N VAL A 399 5.43 20.55 -7.93
CA VAL A 399 6.51 20.40 -8.94
C VAL A 399 6.41 19.04 -9.62
N ALA A 400 6.21 17.96 -8.86
CA ALA A 400 6.01 16.62 -9.40
C ALA A 400 4.78 16.55 -10.32
N LEU A 401 3.68 17.22 -9.95
CA LEU A 401 2.47 17.34 -10.77
C LEU A 401 2.78 17.97 -12.14
N LEU A 402 3.52 19.08 -12.17
CA LEU A 402 3.85 19.77 -13.43
C LEU A 402 4.71 18.90 -14.36
N VAL A 403 5.62 18.10 -13.80
CA VAL A 403 6.43 17.15 -14.57
C VAL A 403 5.56 15.98 -15.06
N ALA A 404 4.71 15.45 -14.19
CA ALA A 404 3.79 14.36 -14.51
C ALA A 404 2.80 14.73 -15.62
N GLN A 405 2.19 15.92 -15.56
CA GLN A 405 1.27 16.44 -16.59
C GLN A 405 1.88 16.52 -17.99
N ARG A 406 3.20 16.73 -18.09
CA ARG A 406 3.90 16.82 -19.37
C ARG A 406 4.25 15.47 -19.98
N HIS A 407 4.33 14.41 -19.18
CA HIS A 407 4.91 13.14 -19.60
C HIS A 407 3.96 11.94 -19.46
N PHE A 408 2.86 12.07 -18.72
CA PHE A 408 1.87 11.02 -18.60
C PHE A 408 0.95 10.96 -19.83
N PRO A 409 0.52 9.76 -20.23
CA PRO A 409 -0.47 9.59 -21.29
C PRO A 409 -1.80 10.22 -20.83
N LYS A 410 -2.43 10.92 -21.76
CA LYS A 410 -3.79 11.48 -21.58
C LYS A 410 -4.81 10.39 -21.76
#